data_AF-I3R1P9-F1
#
_entry.id   AF-I3R1P9-F1
#
_cell.length_a   1.000
_cell.length_b   1.000
_cell.length_c   1.000
_cell.angle_alpha   90.00
_cell.angle_beta   90.00
_cell.angle_gamma   90.00
#
_symmetry.space_group_name_H-M   'P 1'
#
loop_
_entity.id
_entity.type
_entity.pdbx_description
1 polymer ?
#
loop_
_entity_poly.entity_id
_entity_poly.type
_entity_poly.pdbx_seq_one_letter_code
_entity_poly.pdbx_strand_id
1 'polypeptide(L)'
;MPHRANYATVFIGSHLHPATETLNLDWADDAGDETAAFEFDVPTDEPHDPYLGIQAFDVSEYGHEIRINGESLSGFDIPPGDGWQYWVDTITGASLVEGTNTIRIVRDDSGNDAFAIGTVTVHWKEPTPE
;
A
#
# COMPACT_ATOMS: atom_id res chain seq x y z
N MET A 1 16.30 16.53 18.12
CA MET A 1 16.11 15.25 18.83
C MET A 1 16.62 14.13 17.93
N PRO A 2 17.25 13.08 18.46
CA PRO A 2 17.57 11.90 17.67
C PRO A 2 16.27 11.24 17.18
N HIS A 3 16.34 10.58 16.03
CA HIS A 3 15.24 9.80 15.48
C HIS A 3 15.68 8.34 15.35
N ARG A 4 14.74 7.40 15.53
CA ARG A 4 14.90 5.99 15.16
C ARG A 4 13.97 5.65 14.01
N ALA A 5 14.39 4.72 13.16
CA ALA A 5 13.49 4.15 12.16
C ALA A 5 12.58 3.11 12.82
N ASN A 6 11.32 3.08 12.40
CA ASN A 6 10.32 2.13 12.82
C ASN A 6 9.49 1.70 11.60
N TYR A 7 8.72 0.62 11.74
CA TYR A 7 7.89 0.11 10.66
C TYR A 7 6.72 -0.72 11.17
N ALA A 8 5.72 -0.86 10.31
CA ALA A 8 4.65 -1.83 10.42
C ALA A 8 4.62 -2.69 9.16
N THR A 9 4.26 -3.95 9.31
CA THR A 9 4.10 -4.90 8.19
C THR A 9 2.65 -5.34 8.14
N VAL A 10 2.04 -5.21 6.97
CA VAL A 10 0.62 -5.49 6.74
C VAL A 10 0.52 -6.48 5.59
N PHE A 11 -0.10 -7.64 5.84
CA PHE A 11 -0.41 -8.59 4.77
C PHE A 11 -1.76 -8.21 4.17
N ILE A 12 -1.76 -7.83 2.89
CA ILE A 12 -2.95 -7.42 2.15
C ILE A 12 -3.63 -8.63 1.51
N GLY A 13 -2.84 -9.53 0.89
CA GLY A 13 -3.33 -10.80 0.36
C GLY A 13 -4.54 -10.66 -0.55
N SER A 14 -4.57 -9.65 -1.42
CA SER A 14 -5.76 -9.30 -2.21
C SER A 14 -5.47 -9.34 -3.70
N HIS A 15 -6.43 -9.84 -4.47
CA HIS A 15 -6.45 -9.87 -5.92
C HIS A 15 -7.44 -8.81 -6.42
N LEU A 16 -6.93 -7.80 -7.12
CA LEU A 16 -7.71 -6.72 -7.70
C LEU A 16 -7.88 -6.97 -9.19
N HIS A 17 -9.12 -6.89 -9.68
CA HIS A 17 -9.44 -7.20 -11.06
C HIS A 17 -10.82 -6.67 -11.48
N PRO A 18 -11.06 -6.35 -12.76
CA PRO A 18 -12.40 -6.11 -13.28
C PRO A 18 -13.20 -7.42 -13.34
N ALA A 19 -14.51 -7.33 -13.55
CA ALA A 19 -15.37 -8.52 -13.68
C ALA A 19 -15.02 -9.45 -14.88
N THR A 20 -14.22 -8.96 -15.85
CA THR A 20 -13.92 -9.66 -17.11
C THR A 20 -12.54 -10.31 -17.16
N GLU A 21 -11.65 -10.00 -16.23
CA GLU A 21 -10.27 -10.50 -16.17
C GLU A 21 -9.99 -11.02 -14.77
N THR A 22 -9.15 -12.06 -14.62
CA THR A 22 -8.86 -12.66 -13.31
C THR A 22 -7.55 -13.46 -13.38
N LEU A 23 -6.77 -13.42 -12.29
CA LEU A 23 -5.62 -14.28 -12.09
C LEU A 23 -6.03 -15.53 -11.30
N ASN A 24 -5.45 -16.68 -11.64
CA ASN A 24 -5.66 -17.92 -10.90
C ASN A 24 -4.72 -17.98 -9.68
N LEU A 25 -5.15 -17.37 -8.57
CA LEU A 25 -4.38 -17.27 -7.32
C LEU A 25 -5.14 -17.98 -6.19
N ASP A 26 -4.47 -18.90 -5.49
CA ASP A 26 -5.06 -19.67 -4.38
C ASP A 26 -4.81 -19.06 -2.99
N TRP A 27 -4.02 -17.98 -2.94
CA TRP A 27 -3.56 -17.34 -1.71
C TRP A 27 -4.14 -15.93 -1.49
N ALA A 28 -4.79 -15.34 -2.50
CA ALA A 28 -5.32 -13.99 -2.46
C ALA A 28 -6.85 -13.99 -2.46
N ASP A 29 -7.44 -13.09 -1.67
CA ASP A 29 -8.88 -12.85 -1.65
C ASP A 29 -9.28 -11.92 -2.81
N ASP A 30 -10.37 -12.24 -3.51
CA ASP A 30 -10.92 -11.37 -4.57
C ASP A 30 -11.47 -10.08 -3.97
N ALA A 31 -10.90 -8.94 -4.40
CA ALA A 31 -11.24 -7.61 -3.92
C ALA A 31 -12.00 -6.75 -4.95
N GLY A 32 -11.95 -7.10 -6.24
CA GLY A 32 -12.48 -6.25 -7.31
C GLY A 32 -11.65 -4.98 -7.50
N ASP A 33 -12.26 -3.80 -7.47
CA ASP A 33 -11.57 -2.52 -7.71
C ASP A 33 -10.93 -1.91 -6.44
N GLU A 34 -11.31 -2.33 -5.24
CA GLU A 34 -10.80 -1.76 -3.98
C GLU A 34 -10.66 -2.83 -2.90
N THR A 35 -9.51 -2.86 -2.23
CA THR A 35 -9.30 -3.80 -1.11
C THR A 35 -10.12 -3.42 0.11
N ALA A 36 -10.27 -4.36 1.05
CA ALA A 36 -10.64 -4.01 2.41
C ALA A 36 -9.65 -3.00 3.02
N ALA A 37 -10.07 -2.35 4.12
CA ALA A 37 -9.18 -1.52 4.92
C ALA A 37 -8.32 -2.41 5.82
N PHE A 38 -7.01 -2.29 5.71
CA PHE A 38 -6.08 -2.99 6.61
C PHE A 38 -5.50 -2.02 7.62
N GLU A 39 -5.47 -2.41 8.88
CA GLU A 39 -5.03 -1.56 9.98
C GLU A 39 -3.56 -1.78 10.32
N PHE A 40 -2.89 -0.71 10.74
CA PHE A 40 -1.56 -0.75 11.35
C PHE A 40 -1.41 0.39 12.36
N ASP A 41 -0.58 0.19 13.38
CA ASP A 41 -0.39 1.18 14.44
C ASP A 41 0.93 1.95 14.29
N VAL A 42 0.85 3.27 14.49
CA VAL A 42 2.00 4.16 14.58
C VAL A 42 2.08 4.70 16.02
N PRO A 43 3.17 4.46 16.77
CA PRO A 43 3.22 4.74 18.21
C PRO A 43 3.65 6.18 18.56
N THR A 44 3.62 7.09 17.58
CA THR A 44 4.05 8.48 17.74
C THR A 44 3.08 9.41 17.01
N ASP A 45 2.90 10.61 17.56
CA ASP A 45 2.21 11.74 16.94
C ASP A 45 3.12 12.59 16.03
N GLU A 46 4.42 12.30 15.99
CA GLU A 46 5.42 12.98 15.16
C GLU A 46 6.15 12.00 14.19
N PRO A 47 5.44 11.29 13.30
CA PRO A 47 6.08 10.46 12.28
C PRO A 47 6.79 11.33 11.22
N HIS A 48 8.03 10.98 10.89
CA HIS A 48 8.87 11.70 9.93
C HIS A 48 9.33 10.80 8.78
N ASP A 49 9.50 11.41 7.60
CA ASP A 49 9.97 10.77 6.37
C ASP A 49 9.27 9.43 6.05
N PRO A 50 7.92 9.36 6.06
CA PRO A 50 7.23 8.10 5.85
C PRO A 50 7.34 7.63 4.40
N TYR A 51 7.53 6.33 4.22
CA TYR A 51 7.53 5.66 2.91
C TYR A 51 6.98 4.25 3.09
N LEU A 52 6.56 3.62 2.01
CA LEU A 52 6.14 2.23 2.03
C LEU A 52 6.89 1.42 0.98
N GLY A 53 7.00 0.12 1.22
CA GLY A 53 7.36 -0.84 0.20
C GLY A 53 6.25 -1.87 0.02
N ILE A 54 5.96 -2.22 -1.22
CA ILE A 54 4.81 -3.04 -1.61
C ILE A 54 5.25 -4.20 -2.49
N GLN A 55 4.77 -5.40 -2.15
CA GLN A 55 4.85 -6.56 -3.01
C GLN A 55 3.63 -6.59 -3.93
N ALA A 56 3.86 -6.50 -5.24
CA ALA A 56 2.82 -6.58 -6.25
C ALA A 56 3.15 -7.68 -7.27
N PHE A 57 2.12 -8.27 -7.87
CA PHE A 57 2.23 -9.36 -8.83
C PHE A 57 1.41 -9.04 -10.08
N ASP A 58 2.05 -9.11 -11.26
CA ASP A 58 1.43 -8.96 -12.58
C ASP A 58 0.64 -7.64 -12.78
N VAL A 59 1.19 -6.52 -12.30
CA VAL A 59 0.61 -5.19 -12.57
C VAL A 59 0.90 -4.82 -14.03
N SER A 60 -0.12 -4.52 -14.83
CA SER A 60 0.04 -4.24 -16.26
C SER A 60 -0.22 -2.78 -16.64
N GLU A 61 -0.92 -2.02 -15.80
CA GLU A 61 -1.31 -0.63 -16.07
C GLU A 61 -0.82 0.36 -15.00
N TYR A 62 -0.74 1.63 -15.38
CA TYR A 62 -0.51 2.75 -14.44
C TYR A 62 -1.85 3.23 -13.89
N GLY A 63 -1.83 4.06 -12.84
CA GLY A 63 -3.02 4.78 -12.36
C GLY A 63 -3.66 4.19 -11.10
N HIS A 64 -3.17 3.05 -10.62
CA HIS A 64 -3.59 2.48 -9.34
C HIS A 64 -3.17 3.37 -8.17
N GLU A 65 -3.99 3.40 -7.13
CA GLU A 65 -3.78 4.23 -5.95
C GLU A 65 -3.52 3.39 -4.70
N ILE A 66 -2.67 3.90 -3.84
CA ILE A 66 -2.53 3.52 -2.44
C ILE A 66 -3.16 4.63 -1.62
N ARG A 67 -4.08 4.27 -0.73
CA ARG A 67 -4.74 5.20 0.18
C ARG A 67 -4.33 4.94 1.61
N ILE A 68 -3.80 5.95 2.29
CA ILE A 68 -3.51 5.95 3.71
C ILE A 68 -4.56 6.82 4.40
N ASN A 69 -5.29 6.25 5.36
CA ASN A 69 -6.35 6.98 6.09
C ASN A 69 -7.43 7.59 5.18
N GLY A 70 -7.63 7.00 4.00
CA GLY A 70 -8.58 7.49 2.98
C GLY A 70 -8.02 8.55 2.03
N GLU A 71 -6.78 9.00 2.24
CA GLU A 71 -6.09 9.95 1.36
C GLU A 71 -5.15 9.20 0.40
N SER A 72 -5.25 9.51 -0.89
CA SER A 72 -4.33 8.96 -1.90
C SER A 72 -2.93 9.52 -1.71
N LEU A 73 -1.92 8.72 -2.03
CA LEU A 73 -0.56 9.23 -2.15
C LEU A 73 -0.47 10.23 -3.31
N SER A 74 0.60 11.03 -3.29
CA SER A 74 0.88 11.99 -4.36
C SER A 74 1.81 11.36 -5.38
N GLY A 75 1.50 11.58 -6.67
CA GLY A 75 2.31 11.06 -7.75
C GLY A 75 1.79 9.72 -8.26
N PHE A 76 2.63 8.70 -8.20
CA PHE A 76 2.37 7.42 -8.84
C PHE A 76 2.77 6.26 -7.94
N ASP A 77 1.80 5.37 -7.69
CA ASP A 77 1.89 4.52 -6.51
C ASP A 77 2.40 3.10 -6.83
N ILE A 78 2.03 2.49 -7.97
CA ILE A 78 2.38 1.09 -8.30
C ILE A 78 2.75 0.90 -9.79
N PRO A 79 4.04 0.76 -10.17
CA PRO A 79 4.50 0.54 -11.55
C PRO A 79 3.99 -0.77 -12.16
N PRO A 80 3.73 -0.79 -13.48
CA PRO A 80 3.63 -2.04 -14.21
C PRO A 80 4.89 -2.88 -14.06
N GLY A 81 4.71 -4.19 -13.90
CA GLY A 81 5.78 -5.16 -13.80
C GLY A 81 5.23 -6.58 -13.91
N ASP A 82 5.84 -7.37 -14.80
CA ASP A 82 5.53 -8.78 -14.97
C ASP A 82 6.05 -9.59 -13.77
N GLY A 83 5.21 -10.48 -13.24
CA GLY A 83 5.50 -11.33 -12.10
C GLY A 83 5.64 -10.54 -10.80
N TRP A 84 6.37 -11.12 -9.85
CA TRP A 84 6.58 -10.51 -8.54
C TRP A 84 7.57 -9.34 -8.60
N GLN A 85 7.14 -8.20 -8.10
CA GLN A 85 7.97 -7.02 -7.89
C GLN A 85 7.88 -6.50 -6.46
N TYR A 86 8.92 -5.77 -6.06
CA TYR A 86 8.91 -4.96 -4.84
C TYR A 86 9.17 -3.52 -5.22
N TRP A 87 8.16 -2.67 -5.01
CA TRP A 87 8.22 -1.25 -5.29
C TRP A 87 8.26 -0.45 -3.98
N VAL A 88 8.90 0.72 -4.00
CA VAL A 88 8.97 1.63 -2.85
C VAL A 88 8.48 3.00 -3.28
N ASP A 89 7.60 3.59 -2.49
CA ASP A 89 7.08 4.93 -2.69
C ASP A 89 7.06 5.74 -1.40
N THR A 90 7.23 7.05 -1.53
CA THR A 90 7.16 8.00 -0.41
C THR A 90 5.72 8.31 -0.07
N ILE A 91 5.37 8.27 1.23
CA ILE A 91 4.03 8.66 1.68
C ILE A 91 3.98 10.19 1.69
N THR A 92 3.54 10.73 0.55
CA THR A 92 3.33 12.16 0.32
C THR A 92 1.87 12.35 -0.08
N GLY A 93 1.24 13.48 0.26
CA GLY A 93 -0.19 13.69 -0.01
C GLY A 93 -1.15 13.08 1.03
N ALA A 94 -0.70 12.06 1.78
CA ALA A 94 -1.38 11.51 2.94
C ALA A 94 -0.53 11.66 4.21
N SER A 95 -1.15 11.50 5.39
CA SER A 95 -0.46 11.59 6.69
C SER A 95 -0.64 10.33 7.55
N LEU A 96 0.44 9.94 8.23
CA LEU A 96 0.38 9.00 9.34
C LEU A 96 -0.03 9.76 10.63
N VAL A 97 -0.83 9.11 11.47
CA VAL A 97 -1.28 9.65 12.77
C VAL A 97 -0.92 8.69 13.90
N GLU A 98 -0.82 9.19 15.13
CA GLU A 98 -0.66 8.32 16.30
C GLU A 98 -1.83 7.34 16.43
N GLY A 99 -1.53 6.09 16.78
CA GLY A 99 -2.50 5.02 16.91
C GLY A 99 -2.80 4.35 15.57
N THR A 100 -4.06 3.95 15.40
CA THR A 100 -4.48 3.12 14.27
C THR A 100 -4.62 3.92 12.99
N ASN A 101 -3.90 3.49 11.98
CA ASN A 101 -3.94 3.96 10.61
C ASN A 101 -4.54 2.86 9.72
N THR A 102 -5.02 3.24 8.54
CA THR A 102 -5.53 2.29 7.54
C THR A 102 -4.79 2.42 6.22
N ILE A 103 -4.62 1.30 5.53
CA ILE A 103 -4.15 1.22 4.14
C ILE A 103 -5.19 0.52 3.27
N ARG A 104 -5.39 1.04 2.06
CA ARG A 104 -6.17 0.41 0.98
C ARG A 104 -5.43 0.52 -0.34
N ILE A 105 -5.65 -0.44 -1.23
CA ILE A 105 -5.20 -0.39 -2.63
C ILE A 105 -6.43 -0.27 -3.52
N VAL A 106 -6.37 0.61 -4.51
CA VAL A 106 -7.47 0.90 -5.43
C VAL A 106 -6.97 0.72 -6.86
N ARG A 107 -7.66 -0.13 -7.61
CA ARG A 107 -7.43 -0.35 -9.03
C ARG A 107 -7.88 0.89 -9.82
N ASP A 108 -7.22 1.15 -10.94
CA ASP A 108 -7.74 2.10 -11.93
C ASP A 108 -8.91 1.41 -12.65
N ASP A 109 -10.12 1.91 -12.43
CA ASP A 109 -11.33 1.30 -12.94
C ASP A 109 -11.57 1.54 -14.44
N SER A 110 -10.77 2.40 -15.06
CA SER A 110 -10.88 2.72 -16.49
C SER A 110 -10.28 1.66 -17.40
N GLY A 111 -9.39 0.82 -16.86
CA GLY A 111 -8.68 -0.23 -17.59
C GLY A 111 -9.12 -1.64 -17.21
N ASN A 112 -8.41 -2.64 -17.73
CA ASN A 112 -8.73 -4.06 -17.51
C ASN A 112 -7.70 -4.81 -16.66
N ASP A 113 -6.79 -4.10 -15.99
CA ASP A 113 -5.72 -4.73 -15.23
C ASP A 113 -6.22 -5.70 -14.16
N ALA A 114 -5.54 -6.83 -13.99
CA ALA A 114 -5.78 -7.79 -12.93
C ALA A 114 -4.44 -8.12 -12.28
N PHE A 115 -4.29 -7.78 -11.00
CA PHE A 115 -3.03 -7.91 -10.27
C PHE A 115 -3.29 -8.30 -8.82
N ALA A 116 -2.24 -8.70 -8.12
CA ALA A 116 -2.36 -9.03 -6.71
C ALA A 116 -1.34 -8.30 -5.84
N ILE A 117 -1.75 -8.05 -4.60
CA ILE A 117 -0.95 -7.38 -3.58
C ILE A 117 -0.68 -8.35 -2.44
N GLY A 118 0.60 -8.55 -2.15
CA GLY A 118 1.07 -9.38 -1.05
C GLY A 118 1.22 -8.57 0.24
N THR A 119 2.45 -8.40 0.68
CA THR A 119 2.77 -7.63 1.89
C THR A 119 3.12 -6.19 1.56
N VAL A 120 2.64 -5.26 2.39
CA VAL A 120 3.09 -3.87 2.45
C VAL A 120 3.87 -3.65 3.74
N THR A 121 5.02 -2.99 3.66
CA THR A 121 5.77 -2.51 4.83
C THR A 121 5.74 -1.00 4.84
N VAL A 122 5.14 -0.41 5.87
CA VAL A 122 5.08 1.04 6.08
C VAL A 122 6.19 1.44 7.02
N HIS A 123 7.05 2.35 6.60
CA HIS A 123 8.18 2.86 7.35
C HIS A 123 7.95 4.31 7.77
N TRP A 124 8.50 4.67 8.93
CA TRP A 124 8.62 6.06 9.38
C TRP A 124 9.83 6.20 10.29
N LYS A 125 10.22 7.44 10.56
CA LYS A 125 11.10 7.80 11.67
C LYS A 125 10.26 8.39 12.79
N GLU A 126 10.69 8.17 14.02
CA GLU A 126 10.05 8.75 15.20
C GLU A 126 11.11 9.32 16.16
N PRO A 127 10.79 10.38 16.92
CA PRO A 127 11.68 10.89 17.95
C PRO A 127 12.03 9.81 18.98
N THR A 128 13.28 9.75 19.40
CA THR A 128 13.67 8.91 20.54
C THR A 128 13.56 9.71 21.83
N PRO A 129 12.86 9.20 22.86
CA PRO A 129 12.98 9.76 24.21
C PRO A 129 14.45 9.73 24.65
N GLU A 130 14.93 10.79 25.30
CA GLU A 130 16.26 10.80 25.95
C GLU A 130 16.35 9.77 27.09
#